data_AF-B7Q920-F1
#
_entry.id   AF-B7Q920-F1
#
_cell.length_a   1.000
_cell.length_b   1.000
_cell.length_c   1.000
_cell.angle_alpha   90.00
_cell.angle_beta   90.00
_cell.angle_gamma   90.00
#
_symmetry.space_group_name_H-M   'P 1'
#
loop_
_entity.id
_entity.type
_entity.pdbx_description
1 polymer ?
#
loop_
_entity_poly.entity_id
_entity_poly.type
_entity_poly.pdbx_seq_one_letter_code
_entity_poly.pdbx_strand_id
1 'polypeptide(L)'
;MSLSTLSAAGLPPELLPDVAPPCRRAGTLNGAWYGVPSGTPVHVALGDMQCSVLSAAVAAETDAGDGVPETTIWSRLLACAAAVDQSPTDDQIRVDPTLFGERHRPGARASVHGIGPQGVGLGGAMHALCKGLLQNLHSMMPRDVLVKAGVTRIVGTGKALTRNPALQQAVRDTYGLELVLGRSSDAALGAAIAVLLYGEHGS
;
A
#
# COMPACT_ATOMS: atom_id res chain seq x y z
N MET A 1 -3.78 -9.43 23.12
CA MET A 1 -3.29 -8.63 24.25
C MET A 1 -4.16 -8.96 25.44
N SER A 2 -3.59 -9.31 26.60
CA SER A 2 -4.38 -9.76 27.76
C SER A 2 -4.79 -8.58 28.66
N LEU A 3 -5.92 -8.69 29.36
CA LEU A 3 -6.41 -7.66 30.29
C LEU A 3 -5.37 -7.33 31.39
N SER A 4 -4.55 -8.31 31.79
CA SER A 4 -3.44 -8.11 32.72
C SER A 4 -2.31 -7.25 32.14
N THR A 5 -2.09 -7.27 30.81
CA THR A 5 -1.11 -6.40 30.14
C THR A 5 -1.56 -4.93 30.13
N LEU A 6 -2.86 -4.68 29.99
CA LEU A 6 -3.44 -3.33 29.98
C LEU A 6 -3.39 -2.70 31.37
N SER A 7 -3.75 -3.47 32.40
CA SER A 7 -3.65 -3.04 33.80
C SER A 7 -2.18 -2.75 34.19
N ALA A 8 -1.23 -3.57 33.75
CA ALA A 8 0.20 -3.33 33.97
C ALA A 8 0.73 -2.06 33.27
N ALA A 9 0.08 -1.63 32.17
CA ALA A 9 0.38 -0.38 31.48
C ALA A 9 -0.38 0.84 32.06
N GLY A 10 -1.13 0.66 33.15
CA GLY A 10 -1.91 1.73 33.80
C GLY A 10 -3.20 2.10 33.07
N LEU A 11 -3.68 1.26 32.15
CA LEU A 11 -4.88 1.53 31.35
C LEU A 11 -6.07 0.74 31.94
N PRO A 12 -7.09 1.42 32.51
CA PRO A 12 -8.25 0.75 33.07
C PRO A 12 -9.04 0.02 31.99
N PRO A 13 -9.27 -1.29 32.11
CA PRO A 13 -10.03 -2.03 31.10
C PRO A 13 -11.47 -1.53 30.92
N GLU A 14 -12.06 -0.91 31.95
CA GLU A 14 -13.43 -0.37 31.88
C GLU A 14 -13.59 0.80 30.89
N LEU A 15 -12.49 1.43 30.47
CA LEU A 15 -12.52 2.52 29.48
C LEU A 15 -12.48 2.03 28.03
N LEU A 16 -12.28 0.72 27.82
CA LEU A 16 -12.22 0.16 26.48
C LEU A 16 -13.63 -0.11 25.95
N PRO A 17 -13.90 0.20 24.67
CA PRO A 17 -15.18 -0.12 24.06
C PRO A 17 -15.32 -1.63 23.88
N ASP A 18 -16.57 -2.11 23.88
CA ASP A 18 -16.88 -3.49 23.52
C ASP A 18 -16.45 -3.76 22.07
N VAL A 19 -15.65 -4.81 21.88
CA VAL A 19 -15.17 -5.21 20.56
C VAL A 19 -16.31 -5.87 19.79
N ALA A 20 -16.66 -5.29 18.65
CA ALA A 20 -17.67 -5.82 17.74
C ALA A 20 -17.07 -6.08 16.35
N PRO A 21 -17.63 -7.02 15.57
CA PRO A 21 -17.18 -7.25 14.20
C PRO A 21 -17.44 -6.01 13.32
N PRO A 22 -16.54 -5.71 12.36
CA PRO A 22 -16.73 -4.61 11.42
C PRO A 22 -18.06 -4.72 10.66
N CYS A 23 -18.60 -3.58 10.25
CA CYS A 23 -19.86 -3.50 9.48
C CYS A 23 -21.13 -3.96 10.21
N ARG A 24 -21.04 -4.44 11.47
CA ARG A 24 -22.22 -4.61 12.34
C ARG A 24 -22.88 -3.26 12.60
N ARG A 25 -24.21 -3.22 12.75
CA ARG A 25 -24.88 -1.97 13.13
C ARG A 25 -24.45 -1.56 14.55
N ALA A 26 -23.82 -0.39 14.66
CA ALA A 26 -23.43 0.21 15.93
C ALA A 26 -24.59 1.02 16.55
N GLY A 27 -25.42 1.63 15.70
CA GLY A 27 -26.58 2.40 16.13
C GLY A 27 -27.17 3.24 14.99
N THR A 28 -27.81 4.34 15.35
CA THR A 28 -28.36 5.32 14.40
C THR A 28 -27.93 6.73 14.78
N LEU A 29 -27.81 7.63 13.81
CA LEU A 29 -27.60 9.05 14.08
C LEU A 29 -28.74 9.62 14.93
N ASN A 30 -28.41 10.29 16.03
CA ASN A 30 -29.38 10.92 16.94
C ASN A 30 -29.97 12.23 16.37
N GLY A 31 -29.27 12.87 15.43
CA GLY A 31 -29.71 14.11 14.79
C GLY A 31 -29.19 14.18 13.36
N ALA A 32 -29.73 15.12 12.58
CA ALA A 32 -29.19 15.37 11.25
C ALA A 32 -27.77 15.93 11.34
N TRP A 33 -26.87 15.45 10.50
CA TRP A 33 -25.45 15.84 10.52
C TRP A 33 -24.92 16.01 9.10
N TYR A 34 -24.48 17.22 8.74
CA TYR A 34 -23.96 17.56 7.39
C TYR A 34 -24.80 17.02 6.22
N GLY A 35 -26.12 17.17 6.31
CA GLY A 35 -27.06 16.72 5.26
C GLY A 35 -27.46 15.24 5.35
N VAL A 36 -26.91 14.47 6.28
CA VAL A 36 -27.36 13.10 6.58
C VAL A 36 -28.54 13.14 7.56
N PRO A 37 -29.68 12.51 7.26
CA PRO A 37 -30.86 12.53 8.13
C PRO A 37 -30.64 11.86 9.50
N SER A 38 -31.37 12.33 10.51
CA SER A 38 -31.51 11.60 11.77
C SER A 38 -32.10 10.21 11.53
N GLY A 39 -31.71 9.21 12.32
CA GLY A 39 -32.12 7.82 12.17
C GLY A 39 -31.29 7.02 11.15
N THR A 40 -30.34 7.63 10.44
CA THR A 40 -29.47 6.91 9.49
C THR A 40 -28.63 5.86 10.23
N PRO A 41 -28.61 4.58 9.78
CA PRO A 41 -27.78 3.55 10.39
C PRO A 41 -26.29 3.86 10.35
N VAL A 42 -25.63 3.70 11.49
CA VAL A 42 -24.17 3.80 11.64
C VAL A 42 -23.62 2.43 11.97
N HIS A 43 -22.56 2.02 11.27
CA HIS A 43 -21.94 0.70 11.42
C HIS A 43 -20.60 0.80 12.15
N VAL A 44 -20.15 -0.32 12.72
CA VAL A 44 -18.85 -0.44 13.38
C VAL A 44 -17.75 -0.10 12.37
N ALA A 45 -16.85 0.79 12.79
CA ALA A 45 -15.79 1.33 11.95
C ALA A 45 -14.83 0.25 11.45
N LEU A 46 -14.29 0.47 10.25
CA LEU A 46 -13.22 -0.32 9.65
C LEU A 46 -11.97 0.57 9.52
N GLY A 47 -10.77 -0.02 9.64
CA GLY A 47 -9.53 0.73 9.51
C GLY A 47 -9.34 1.30 8.10
N ASP A 48 -8.69 2.46 7.99
CA ASP A 48 -8.44 3.16 6.73
C ASP A 48 -7.70 2.31 5.68
N MET A 49 -6.70 1.53 6.11
CA MET A 49 -5.97 0.62 5.23
C MET A 49 -6.85 -0.53 4.74
N GLN A 50 -7.69 -1.09 5.61
CA GLN A 50 -8.63 -2.14 5.23
C GLN A 50 -9.67 -1.62 4.22
N CYS A 51 -10.19 -0.42 4.45
CA CYS A 51 -11.07 0.26 3.49
C CYS A 51 -10.35 0.52 2.16
N SER A 52 -9.12 1.01 2.19
CA SER A 52 -8.31 1.30 1.00
C SER A 52 -8.02 0.04 0.17
N VAL A 53 -7.78 -1.09 0.84
CA VAL A 53 -7.62 -2.40 0.19
C VAL A 53 -8.93 -2.85 -0.44
N LEU A 54 -10.05 -2.71 0.27
CA LEU A 54 -11.37 -3.10 -0.25
C LEU A 54 -11.75 -2.28 -1.49
N SER A 55 -11.58 -0.96 -1.46
CA SER A 55 -11.86 -0.13 -2.63
C SER A 55 -10.93 -0.43 -3.79
N ALA A 56 -9.64 -0.65 -3.54
CA ALA A 56 -8.69 -1.05 -4.58
C ALA A 56 -9.03 -2.40 -5.21
N ALA A 57 -9.47 -3.38 -4.41
CA ALA A 57 -9.83 -4.71 -4.88
C ALA A 57 -11.07 -4.70 -5.76
N VAL A 58 -12.09 -3.90 -5.41
CA VAL A 58 -13.34 -3.78 -6.18
C VAL A 58 -13.15 -2.88 -7.40
N ALA A 59 -12.40 -1.78 -7.29
CA ALA A 59 -12.14 -0.87 -8.40
C ALA A 59 -11.24 -1.47 -9.49
N ALA A 60 -10.46 -2.50 -9.17
CA ALA A 60 -9.66 -3.24 -10.15
C ALA A 60 -10.51 -3.97 -11.22
N GLU A 61 -11.83 -4.10 -11.02
CA GLU A 61 -12.75 -4.77 -11.96
C GLU A 61 -13.48 -3.80 -12.91
N THR A 62 -13.31 -2.49 -12.77
CA THR A 62 -13.98 -1.47 -13.60
C THR A 62 -12.97 -0.61 -14.36
N ASP A 63 -12.96 -0.74 -15.69
CA ASP A 63 -12.04 -0.03 -16.60
C ASP A 63 -12.40 1.47 -16.76
N ALA A 64 -11.41 2.24 -17.24
CA ALA A 64 -11.48 3.60 -17.82
C ALA A 64 -10.94 4.81 -17.01
N GLY A 65 -9.62 5.04 -17.12
CA GLY A 65 -8.92 6.32 -17.44
C GLY A 65 -9.26 7.66 -16.74
N ASP A 66 -8.26 8.32 -16.13
CA ASP A 66 -7.71 9.61 -16.63
C ASP A 66 -6.66 10.24 -15.69
N GLY A 67 -5.66 10.91 -16.27
CA GLY A 67 -4.44 11.37 -15.59
C GLY A 67 -4.23 12.89 -15.62
N VAL A 68 -3.82 13.45 -14.48
CA VAL A 68 -3.36 14.86 -14.33
C VAL A 68 -1.90 15.01 -14.81
N PRO A 69 -1.52 16.12 -15.49
CA PRO A 69 -0.18 16.32 -16.04
C PRO A 69 0.90 16.36 -14.97
N GLU A 70 2.04 15.74 -15.27
CA GLU A 70 3.21 15.64 -14.40
C GLU A 70 4.37 16.44 -14.98
N THR A 71 5.34 16.81 -14.14
CA THR A 71 6.47 17.64 -14.57
C THR A 71 7.39 16.88 -15.54
N THR A 72 7.98 17.59 -16.50
CA THR A 72 8.84 17.03 -17.56
C THR A 72 10.06 16.26 -17.04
N ILE A 73 10.56 16.61 -15.84
CA ILE A 73 11.72 15.95 -15.22
C ILE A 73 11.34 14.52 -14.80
N TRP A 74 10.17 14.35 -14.18
CA TRP A 74 9.76 13.06 -13.65
C TRP A 74 9.47 12.04 -14.77
N SER A 75 8.75 12.45 -15.81
CA SER A 75 8.48 11.58 -16.95
C SER A 75 9.77 11.13 -17.67
N ARG A 76 10.74 12.04 -17.82
CA ARG A 76 12.06 11.71 -18.38
C ARG A 76 12.84 10.76 -17.49
N LEU A 77 12.84 10.98 -16.18
CA LEU A 77 13.51 10.11 -15.21
C LEU A 77 12.98 8.67 -15.29
N LEU A 78 11.66 8.52 -15.29
CA LEU A 78 11.01 7.22 -15.38
C LEU A 78 11.26 6.53 -16.73
N ALA A 79 11.24 7.28 -17.82
CA ALA A 79 11.58 6.74 -19.15
C ALA A 79 13.04 6.25 -19.20
N CYS A 80 13.99 7.03 -18.67
CA CYS A 80 15.39 6.62 -18.58
C CYS A 80 15.58 5.36 -17.73
N ALA A 81 14.85 5.24 -16.62
CA ALA A 81 14.92 4.05 -15.74
C ALA A 81 14.35 2.79 -16.41
N ALA A 82 13.28 2.95 -17.18
CA ALA A 82 12.66 1.84 -17.93
C ALA A 82 13.52 1.35 -19.10
N ALA A 83 14.37 2.22 -19.66
CA ALA A 83 15.25 1.92 -20.78
C ALA A 83 16.62 1.34 -20.36
N VAL A 84 16.88 1.16 -19.07
CA VAL A 84 18.14 0.57 -18.58
C VAL A 84 18.22 -0.90 -19.00
N ASP A 85 19.33 -1.29 -19.63
CA ASP A 85 19.64 -2.69 -19.90
C ASP A 85 19.79 -3.46 -18.57
N GLN A 86 19.03 -4.54 -18.45
CA GLN A 86 18.96 -5.36 -17.24
C GLN A 86 19.96 -6.51 -17.24
N SER A 87 20.79 -6.60 -18.29
CA SER A 87 21.87 -7.58 -18.37
C SER A 87 22.74 -7.51 -17.10
N PRO A 88 22.97 -8.62 -16.39
CA PRO A 88 23.73 -8.61 -15.15
C PRO A 88 25.17 -8.19 -15.42
N THR A 89 25.53 -7.01 -14.94
CA THR A 89 26.90 -6.49 -14.97
C THR A 89 27.42 -6.38 -13.54
N ASP A 90 28.72 -6.63 -13.36
CA ASP A 90 29.39 -6.60 -12.05
C ASP A 90 29.46 -5.17 -11.47
N ASP A 91 29.29 -4.15 -12.32
CA ASP A 91 29.37 -2.71 -12.00
C ASP A 91 27.99 -2.06 -11.73
N GLN A 92 26.97 -2.82 -11.32
CA GLN A 92 25.64 -2.25 -11.08
C GLN A 92 25.56 -1.55 -9.71
N ILE A 93 25.23 -0.25 -9.73
CA ILE A 93 24.83 0.51 -8.54
C ILE A 93 23.73 -0.22 -7.77
N ARG A 94 23.87 -0.27 -6.44
CA ARG A 94 22.84 -0.74 -5.52
C ARG A 94 22.42 0.39 -4.58
N VAL A 95 21.11 0.49 -4.32
CA VAL A 95 20.55 1.48 -3.39
C VAL A 95 19.80 0.75 -2.29
N ASP A 96 20.13 1.03 -1.04
CA ASP A 96 19.33 0.63 0.13
C ASP A 96 18.51 1.87 0.58
N PRO A 97 17.18 1.92 0.34
CA PRO A 97 16.39 3.15 0.43
C PRO A 97 15.83 3.45 1.83
N THR A 98 16.53 3.09 2.90
CA THR A 98 16.03 3.18 4.28
C THR A 98 16.39 4.52 4.93
N LEU A 99 16.12 5.64 4.26
CA LEU A 99 16.54 6.99 4.68
C LEU A 99 16.00 7.36 6.07
N PHE A 100 14.77 6.97 6.36
CA PHE A 100 14.08 7.23 7.63
C PHE A 100 14.06 6.00 8.56
N GLY A 101 14.89 4.99 8.26
CA GLY A 101 14.82 3.68 8.91
C GLY A 101 13.56 2.89 8.52
N GLU A 102 13.44 1.71 9.12
CA GLU A 102 12.27 0.83 8.94
C GLU A 102 11.50 0.68 10.25
N ARG A 103 10.20 0.34 10.18
CA ARG A 103 9.38 0.14 11.39
C ARG A 103 9.97 -0.92 12.32
N HIS A 104 10.50 -2.00 11.75
CA HIS A 104 11.15 -3.09 12.48
C HIS A 104 12.63 -2.81 12.79
N ARG A 105 13.24 -1.79 12.15
CA ARG A 105 14.65 -1.41 12.35
C ARG A 105 14.81 0.12 12.20
N PRO A 106 14.42 0.91 13.21
CA PRO A 106 14.44 2.39 13.11
C PRO A 106 15.85 2.97 12.95
N GLY A 107 16.87 2.22 13.37
CA GLY A 107 18.29 2.59 13.21
C GLY A 107 18.84 2.42 11.79
N ALA A 108 18.10 1.82 10.86
CA ALA A 108 18.58 1.65 9.48
C ALA A 108 18.83 3.01 8.80
N ARG A 109 19.78 3.04 7.86
CA ARG A 109 20.20 4.25 7.15
C ARG A 109 20.32 3.94 5.68
N ALA A 110 19.93 4.90 4.84
CA ALA A 110 20.09 4.76 3.41
C ALA A 110 21.56 4.66 3.02
N SER A 111 21.85 3.88 1.99
CA SER A 111 23.19 3.79 1.42
C SER A 111 23.14 3.50 -0.08
N VAL A 112 24.21 3.89 -0.77
CA VAL A 112 24.41 3.63 -2.20
C VAL A 112 25.77 2.97 -2.36
N HIS A 113 25.80 1.84 -3.04
CA HIS A 113 27.00 1.03 -3.26
C HIS A 113 27.28 0.88 -4.76
N GLY A 114 28.51 0.51 -5.11
CA GLY A 114 28.86 0.20 -6.51
C GLY A 114 28.92 1.42 -7.42
N ILE A 115 29.23 2.61 -6.88
CA ILE A 115 29.46 3.81 -7.71
C ILE A 115 30.83 3.68 -8.35
N GLY A 116 30.85 3.55 -9.69
CA GLY A 116 32.07 3.35 -10.48
C GLY A 116 32.29 4.41 -11.58
N PRO A 117 33.45 4.38 -12.26
CA PRO A 117 33.87 5.36 -13.25
C PRO A 117 33.03 5.36 -14.54
N GLN A 118 32.35 4.24 -14.85
CA GLN A 118 31.45 4.11 -16.00
C GLN A 118 30.17 4.95 -15.86
N GLY A 119 30.03 5.67 -14.73
CA GLY A 119 28.98 6.64 -14.49
C GLY A 119 27.67 6.01 -14.03
N VAL A 120 27.15 6.51 -12.92
CA VAL A 120 25.77 6.25 -12.51
C VAL A 120 24.87 7.16 -13.34
N GLY A 121 24.46 6.68 -14.51
CA GLY A 121 23.40 7.35 -15.27
C GLY A 121 22.16 7.50 -14.39
N LEU A 122 21.45 8.62 -14.51
CA LEU A 122 20.27 8.90 -13.69
C LEU A 122 19.20 7.79 -13.82
N GLY A 123 19.06 7.19 -15.00
CA GLY A 123 18.22 6.00 -15.21
C GLY A 123 18.68 4.80 -14.40
N GLY A 124 19.99 4.52 -14.37
CA GLY A 124 20.58 3.45 -13.57
C GLY A 124 20.38 3.64 -12.07
N ALA A 125 20.55 4.87 -11.56
CA ALA A 125 20.24 5.19 -10.16
C ALA A 125 18.77 4.96 -9.82
N MET A 126 17.86 5.44 -10.68
CA MET A 126 16.42 5.27 -10.45
C MET A 126 15.99 3.80 -10.53
N HIS A 127 16.56 3.04 -11.48
CA HIS A 127 16.34 1.60 -11.57
C HIS A 127 16.83 0.88 -10.31
N ALA A 128 18.04 1.18 -9.85
CA ALA A 128 18.61 0.62 -8.62
C ALA A 128 17.79 0.99 -7.38
N LEU A 129 17.25 2.21 -7.32
CA LEU A 129 16.32 2.64 -6.27
C LEU A 129 15.03 1.81 -6.30
N CYS A 130 14.41 1.62 -7.47
CA CYS A 130 13.19 0.81 -7.60
C CYS A 130 13.45 -0.64 -7.16
N LYS A 131 14.56 -1.24 -7.60
CA LYS A 131 14.99 -2.58 -7.20
C LYS A 131 15.24 -2.66 -5.69
N GLY A 132 15.94 -1.68 -5.11
CA GLY A 132 16.20 -1.59 -3.67
C GLY A 132 14.93 -1.47 -2.83
N LEU A 133 13.95 -0.67 -3.28
CA LEU A 133 12.64 -0.56 -2.63
C LEU A 133 11.93 -1.91 -2.57
N LEU A 134 11.94 -2.65 -3.68
CA LEU A 134 11.29 -3.96 -3.76
C LEU A 134 12.02 -5.04 -2.97
N GLN A 135 13.36 -5.02 -2.97
CA GLN A 135 14.15 -5.93 -2.13
C GLN A 135 13.90 -5.69 -0.64
N ASN A 136 13.84 -4.42 -0.22
CA ASN A 136 13.50 -4.06 1.14
C ASN A 136 12.09 -4.53 1.51
N LEU A 137 11.10 -4.32 0.63
CA LEU A 137 9.74 -4.80 0.84
C LEU A 137 9.68 -6.33 0.92
N HIS A 138 10.36 -7.04 0.01
CA HIS A 138 10.43 -8.50 -0.02
C HIS A 138 11.09 -9.06 1.25
N SER A 139 12.05 -8.35 1.85
CA SER A 139 12.66 -8.77 3.11
C SER A 139 11.67 -8.80 4.28
N MET A 140 10.62 -7.96 4.23
CA MET A 140 9.57 -7.89 5.24
C MET A 140 8.35 -8.75 4.88
N MET A 141 8.08 -8.92 3.59
CA MET A 141 6.96 -9.67 3.05
C MET A 141 7.44 -10.57 1.91
N PRO A 142 8.04 -11.73 2.22
CA PRO A 142 8.59 -12.62 1.20
C PRO A 142 7.53 -13.24 0.31
N ARG A 143 7.91 -13.56 -0.94
CA ARG A 143 7.01 -14.22 -1.90
C ARG A 143 6.40 -15.52 -1.37
N ASP A 144 7.20 -16.36 -0.72
CA ASP A 144 6.74 -17.67 -0.27
C ASP A 144 5.66 -17.56 0.80
N VAL A 145 5.70 -16.53 1.64
CA VAL A 145 4.64 -16.21 2.60
C VAL A 145 3.34 -15.87 1.88
N LEU A 146 3.40 -15.05 0.84
CA LEU A 146 2.22 -14.69 0.03
C LEU A 146 1.61 -15.91 -0.66
N VAL A 147 2.45 -16.74 -1.30
CA VAL A 147 1.98 -17.95 -1.99
C VAL A 147 1.39 -18.96 -1.02
N LYS A 148 2.01 -19.17 0.15
CA LYS A 148 1.45 -20.04 1.21
C LYS A 148 0.11 -19.55 1.73
N ALA A 149 -0.13 -18.23 1.72
CA ALA A 149 -1.40 -17.62 2.07
C ALA A 149 -2.45 -17.68 0.93
N GLY A 150 -2.11 -18.29 -0.22
CA GLY A 150 -3.02 -18.41 -1.37
C GLY A 150 -3.13 -17.13 -2.22
N VAL A 151 -2.20 -16.17 -2.06
CA VAL A 151 -2.20 -14.94 -2.86
C VAL A 151 -1.74 -15.26 -4.28
N THR A 152 -2.57 -14.90 -5.27
CA THR A 152 -2.32 -15.13 -6.70
C THR A 152 -1.92 -13.87 -7.46
N ARG A 153 -2.30 -12.69 -6.94
CA ARG A 153 -2.07 -11.38 -7.56
C ARG A 153 -1.70 -10.32 -6.53
N ILE A 154 -0.95 -9.33 -6.97
CA ILE A 154 -0.63 -8.10 -6.22
C ILE A 154 -1.43 -6.96 -6.85
N VAL A 155 -2.25 -6.29 -6.04
CA VAL A 155 -2.92 -5.06 -6.46
C VAL A 155 -2.07 -3.87 -6.04
N GLY A 156 -1.52 -3.16 -7.03
CA GLY A 156 -0.69 -1.99 -6.84
C GLY A 156 -1.49 -0.70 -6.97
N THR A 157 -1.51 0.13 -5.92
CA THR A 157 -2.15 1.46 -5.95
C THR A 157 -1.15 2.57 -5.67
N GLY A 158 -1.57 3.81 -5.93
CA GLY A 158 -0.76 5.01 -5.71
C GLY A 158 0.15 5.37 -6.88
N LYS A 159 0.33 6.68 -7.08
CA LYS A 159 1.00 7.25 -8.27
C LYS A 159 2.45 6.76 -8.45
N ALA A 160 3.16 6.51 -7.36
CA ALA A 160 4.54 6.04 -7.39
C ALA A 160 4.69 4.70 -8.12
N LEU A 161 3.71 3.79 -8.00
CA LEU A 161 3.72 2.50 -8.68
C LEU A 161 2.96 2.54 -10.00
N THR A 162 1.76 3.13 -10.03
CA THR A 162 0.91 3.11 -11.23
C THR A 162 1.52 3.88 -12.40
N ARG A 163 2.42 4.84 -12.15
CA ARG A 163 3.08 5.63 -13.20
C ARG A 163 4.53 5.26 -13.46
N ASN A 164 5.13 4.33 -12.71
CA ASN A 164 6.55 4.00 -12.80
C ASN A 164 6.77 2.60 -13.38
N PRO A 165 7.04 2.46 -14.70
CA PRO A 165 7.24 1.16 -15.33
C PRO A 165 8.42 0.38 -14.74
N ALA A 166 9.49 1.05 -14.34
CA ALA A 166 10.64 0.38 -13.71
C ALA A 166 10.28 -0.23 -12.35
N LEU A 167 9.44 0.45 -11.56
CA LEU A 167 8.94 -0.09 -10.29
C LEU A 167 7.94 -1.23 -10.51
N GLN A 168 7.06 -1.12 -11.52
CA GLN A 168 6.14 -2.20 -11.89
C GLN A 168 6.90 -3.44 -12.34
N GLN A 169 7.96 -3.28 -13.14
CA GLN A 169 8.81 -4.38 -13.55
C GLN A 169 9.53 -5.00 -12.34
N ALA A 170 10.11 -4.19 -11.46
CA ALA A 170 10.74 -4.68 -10.23
C ALA A 170 9.78 -5.49 -9.35
N VAL A 171 8.50 -5.11 -9.25
CA VAL A 171 7.47 -5.89 -8.54
C VAL A 171 7.29 -7.25 -9.19
N ARG A 172 7.13 -7.29 -10.52
CA ARG A 172 6.96 -8.53 -11.29
C ARG A 172 8.17 -9.46 -11.13
N ASP A 173 9.38 -8.91 -11.25
CA ASP A 173 10.62 -9.69 -11.13
C ASP A 173 10.82 -10.23 -9.70
N THR A 174 10.50 -9.41 -8.69
CA THR A 174 10.73 -9.76 -7.28
C THR A 174 9.72 -10.80 -6.78
N TYR A 175 8.45 -10.65 -7.15
CA TYR A 175 7.38 -11.51 -6.61
C TYR A 175 6.92 -12.61 -7.58
N GLY A 176 7.09 -12.45 -8.89
CA GLY A 176 6.60 -13.41 -9.88
C GLY A 176 5.09 -13.70 -9.75
N LEU A 177 4.32 -12.71 -9.30
CA LEU A 177 2.85 -12.75 -9.20
C LEU A 177 2.27 -11.73 -10.18
N GLU A 178 1.03 -11.95 -10.59
CA GLU A 178 0.31 -11.01 -11.45
C GLU A 178 0.23 -9.64 -10.75
N LEU A 179 0.67 -8.57 -11.44
CA LEU A 179 0.52 -7.20 -10.96
C LEU A 179 -0.67 -6.52 -11.64
N VAL A 180 -1.70 -6.22 -10.86
CA VAL A 180 -2.89 -5.47 -11.29
C VAL A 180 -2.78 -4.05 -10.75
N LEU A 181 -2.92 -3.04 -11.61
CA LEU A 181 -2.83 -1.64 -11.20
C LEU A 181 -4.22 -1.10 -10.86
N GLY A 182 -4.45 -0.75 -9.59
CA GLY A 182 -5.70 -0.14 -9.13
C GLY A 182 -5.70 1.37 -9.34
N ARG A 183 -6.87 1.95 -9.67
CA ARG A 183 -7.02 3.39 -9.96
C ARG A 183 -6.97 4.26 -8.71
N SER A 184 -7.70 3.88 -7.67
CA SER A 184 -7.78 4.60 -6.41
C SER A 184 -7.90 3.60 -5.25
N SER A 185 -7.20 3.92 -4.17
CA SER A 185 -7.41 3.30 -2.87
C SER A 185 -8.01 4.38 -1.97
N ASP A 186 -9.31 4.63 -2.16
CA ASP A 186 -10.03 5.60 -1.35
C ASP A 186 -10.68 4.88 -0.16
N ALA A 187 -10.27 5.24 1.05
CA ALA A 187 -10.81 4.68 2.27
C ALA A 187 -12.30 5.02 2.46
N ALA A 188 -12.77 6.17 1.99
CA ALA A 188 -14.18 6.55 2.07
C ALA A 188 -15.04 5.65 1.16
N LEU A 189 -14.60 5.46 -0.09
CA LEU A 189 -15.23 4.49 -1.00
C LEU A 189 -15.21 3.07 -0.40
N GLY A 190 -14.09 2.68 0.20
CA GLY A 190 -13.96 1.38 0.86
C GLY A 190 -14.94 1.19 2.01
N ALA A 191 -15.09 2.20 2.86
CA ALA A 191 -16.06 2.16 3.95
C ALA A 191 -17.51 2.04 3.43
N ALA A 192 -17.85 2.76 2.36
CA ALA A 192 -19.17 2.67 1.73
C ALA A 192 -19.43 1.27 1.13
N ILE A 193 -18.48 0.73 0.37
CA ILE A 193 -18.55 -0.64 -0.19
C ILE A 193 -18.68 -1.67 0.93
N ALA A 194 -17.94 -1.52 2.04
CA ALA A 194 -18.00 -2.44 3.16
C ALA A 194 -19.41 -2.52 3.76
N VAL A 195 -20.07 -1.38 3.94
CA VAL A 195 -21.46 -1.33 4.42
C VAL A 195 -22.43 -1.94 3.41
N LEU A 196 -22.24 -1.69 2.11
CA LEU A 196 -23.12 -2.26 1.07
C LEU A 196 -23.01 -3.78 0.96
N LEU A 197 -21.80 -4.34 1.06
CA LEU A 197 -21.56 -5.76 0.89
C LEU A 197 -21.75 -6.57 2.17
N TYR A 198 -21.44 -5.99 3.33
CA TYR A 198 -21.35 -6.71 4.60
C TYR A 198 -22.15 -6.06 5.74
N GLY A 199 -22.81 -4.93 5.49
CA GLY A 199 -23.65 -4.27 6.48
C GLY A 199 -24.89 -5.11 6.80
N GLU A 200 -25.25 -5.18 8.08
CA GLU A 200 -26.51 -5.79 8.49
C GLU A 200 -27.70 -4.92 8.02
N HIS A 201 -28.36 -5.38 6.95
CA HIS A 201 -29.60 -4.78 6.47
C HIS A 201 -30.72 -5.38 7.32
N GLY A 202 -31.22 -4.60 8.28
CA GLY A 202 -32.36 -5.02 9.09
C GLY A 202 -33.56 -5.32 8.20
N SER A 203 -34.11 -6.52 8.34
CA SER A 203 -35.49 -6.87 7.99
C SER A 203 -36.50 -6.12 8.86
#